data_AF-A0A965P2R5-F1
#
_entry.id   AF-A0A965P2R5-F1
#
_cell.length_a   1.000
_cell.length_b   1.000
_cell.length_c   1.000
_cell.angle_alpha   90.00
_cell.angle_beta   90.00
_cell.angle_gamma   90.00
#
_symmetry.space_group_name_H-M   'P 1'
#
loop_
_entity.id
_entity.type
_entity.pdbx_description
1 polymer ?
#
loop_
_entity_poly.entity_id
_entity_poly.type
_entity_poly.pdbx_seq_one_letter_code
_entity_poly.pdbx_strand_id
1 'polypeptide(L)'
;MINVRVTGCDVLAWDKIKALKANDLKPVDDRDVKVLKTAIKKQGFCFPFFVWAGNDYIIDGAGRVKALLELEAEGELIPSLPIVSIRATDMEADKQLVLMASSRHGDITQESFDLFIDDIDYDAISDSINLDFEPLAVEVLEPLTDEDDVPEPPKEAVSKLGDVYQLGNHRLMCGDATSITDVEKLMDGQKAELIND
;
A
#
# COMPACT_ATOMS: atom_id res chain seq x y z
N MET A 1 -23.78 2.60 17.34
CA MET A 1 -22.86 1.81 18.22
C MET A 1 -21.73 1.30 17.34
N ILE A 2 -20.48 1.62 17.69
CA ILE A 2 -19.31 1.27 16.89
C ILE A 2 -18.93 -0.22 17.08
N ASN A 3 -18.71 -0.95 15.98
CA ASN A 3 -18.24 -2.33 16.02
C ASN A 3 -16.72 -2.39 16.29
N VAL A 4 -16.25 -3.34 17.09
CA VAL A 4 -14.82 -3.54 17.40
C VAL A 4 -14.31 -4.79 16.69
N ARG A 5 -13.23 -4.67 15.90
CA ARG A 5 -12.69 -5.77 15.08
C ARG A 5 -11.25 -6.18 15.43
N VAL A 6 -10.71 -5.67 16.53
CA VAL A 6 -9.38 -6.06 17.03
C VAL A 6 -9.48 -7.30 17.91
N THR A 7 -8.61 -8.28 17.69
CA THR A 7 -8.47 -9.48 18.52
C THR A 7 -7.11 -9.52 19.22
N GLY A 8 -7.05 -10.05 20.44
CA GLY A 8 -5.78 -10.28 21.16
C GLY A 8 -5.22 -9.07 21.92
N CYS A 9 -6.08 -8.14 22.32
CA CYS A 9 -5.70 -6.95 23.11
C CYS A 9 -6.54 -6.87 24.40
N ASP A 10 -6.02 -6.16 25.40
CA ASP A 10 -6.83 -5.73 26.54
C ASP A 10 -7.89 -4.72 26.08
N VAL A 11 -8.95 -4.54 26.85
CA VAL A 11 -10.01 -3.56 26.56
C VAL A 11 -10.15 -2.55 27.69
N LEU A 12 -10.34 -1.28 27.34
CA LEU A 12 -10.52 -0.19 28.28
C LEU A 12 -11.80 0.59 27.95
N ALA A 13 -12.54 1.00 28.98
CA ALA A 13 -13.76 1.79 28.81
C ALA A 13 -13.44 3.14 28.15
N TRP A 14 -14.32 3.60 27.26
CA TRP A 14 -14.13 4.86 26.53
C TRP A 14 -13.87 6.06 27.46
N ASP A 15 -14.61 6.18 28.56
CA ASP A 15 -14.42 7.26 29.54
C ASP A 15 -13.02 7.30 30.15
N LYS A 16 -12.38 6.14 30.29
CA LYS A 16 -11.00 6.07 30.77
C LYS A 16 -10.01 6.43 29.67
N ILE A 17 -10.27 6.02 28.43
CA ILE A 17 -9.40 6.33 27.28
C ILE A 17 -9.39 7.82 27.00
N LYS A 18 -10.57 8.47 26.92
CA LYS A 18 -10.67 9.90 26.60
C LYS A 18 -10.14 10.81 27.70
N ALA A 19 -9.92 10.28 28.91
CA ALA A 19 -9.27 10.97 30.01
C ALA A 19 -7.73 10.89 29.97
N LEU A 20 -7.15 10.02 29.14
CA LEU A 20 -5.71 9.93 28.95
C LEU A 20 -5.18 11.14 28.19
N LYS A 21 -3.92 11.48 28.43
CA LYS A 21 -3.23 12.56 27.72
C LYS A 21 -2.73 12.05 26.38
N ALA A 22 -3.25 12.59 25.30
CA ALA A 22 -2.66 12.40 23.98
C ALA A 22 -1.37 13.24 23.85
N ASN A 23 -0.35 12.69 23.20
CA ASN A 23 0.80 13.49 22.78
C ASN A 23 0.42 14.43 21.62
N ASP A 24 1.16 15.51 21.47
CA ASP A 24 0.95 16.57 20.48
C ASP A 24 1.99 16.56 19.36
N LEU A 25 2.76 15.46 19.23
CA LEU A 25 3.81 15.32 18.22
C LEU A 25 3.28 15.42 16.78
N LYS A 26 2.07 14.87 16.56
CA LYS A 26 1.36 14.92 15.27
C LYS A 26 0.08 15.75 15.47
N PRO A 27 0.05 17.03 15.06
CA PRO A 27 -1.17 17.81 15.13
C PRO A 27 -2.25 17.14 14.27
N VAL A 28 -3.44 17.01 14.84
CA VAL A 28 -4.56 16.34 14.16
C VAL A 28 -5.41 17.41 13.48
N ASP A 29 -5.32 17.49 12.15
CA ASP A 29 -6.15 18.38 11.36
C ASP A 29 -7.60 17.85 11.21
N ASP A 30 -8.50 18.70 10.73
CA ASP A 30 -9.93 18.34 10.61
C ASP A 30 -10.21 17.39 9.43
N ARG A 31 -9.34 17.36 8.41
CA ARG A 31 -9.47 16.45 7.28
C ARG A 31 -9.21 15.02 7.74
N ASP A 32 -8.11 14.80 8.47
CA ASP A 32 -7.74 13.50 9.03
C ASP A 32 -8.81 12.95 9.96
N VAL A 33 -9.40 13.81 10.80
CA VAL A 33 -10.51 13.40 11.68
C VAL A 33 -11.69 12.91 10.86
N LYS A 34 -12.05 13.61 9.78
CA LYS A 34 -13.19 13.24 8.94
C LYS A 34 -12.96 11.90 8.26
N VAL A 35 -11.75 11.66 7.73
CA VAL A 35 -11.35 10.37 7.15
C VAL A 35 -11.43 9.26 8.20
N LEU A 36 -10.87 9.49 9.39
CA LEU A 36 -10.91 8.52 10.50
C LEU A 36 -12.34 8.19 10.95
N LYS A 37 -13.24 9.18 11.00
CA LYS A 37 -14.66 8.96 11.32
C LYS A 37 -15.32 8.09 10.27
N THR A 38 -15.10 8.38 8.99
CA THR A 38 -15.61 7.56 7.87
C THR A 38 -15.10 6.12 7.99
N ALA A 39 -13.80 5.95 8.21
CA ALA A 39 -13.18 4.64 8.39
C ALA A 39 -13.78 3.87 9.58
N ILE A 40 -13.93 4.51 10.75
CA ILE A 40 -14.54 3.89 11.94
C ILE A 40 -16.01 3.53 11.71
N LYS A 41 -16.79 4.36 10.99
CA LYS A 41 -18.19 4.04 10.68
C LYS A 41 -18.32 2.88 9.69
N LYS A 42 -17.51 2.87 8.61
CA LYS A 42 -17.57 1.84 7.56
C LYS A 42 -16.98 0.51 8.03
N GLN A 43 -15.80 0.56 8.63
CA GLN A 43 -15.01 -0.64 8.95
C GLN A 43 -15.14 -1.05 10.42
N GLY A 44 -15.61 -0.18 11.31
CA GLY A 44 -15.51 -0.39 12.75
C GLY A 44 -14.13 0.02 13.29
N PHE A 45 -13.96 -0.10 14.60
CA PHE A 45 -12.69 0.19 15.27
C PHE A 45 -11.72 -0.99 15.09
N CYS A 46 -10.77 -0.83 14.16
CA CYS A 46 -9.85 -1.89 13.72
C CYS A 46 -8.40 -1.72 14.19
N PHE A 47 -8.05 -0.59 14.83
CA PHE A 47 -6.68 -0.29 15.23
C PHE A 47 -6.64 0.13 16.71
N PRO A 48 -5.98 -0.63 17.60
CA PRO A 48 -6.00 -0.36 19.04
C PRO A 48 -5.32 0.96 19.40
N PHE A 49 -5.56 1.45 20.61
CA PHE A 49 -4.71 2.49 21.18
C PHE A 49 -3.44 1.88 21.74
N PHE A 50 -2.32 2.56 21.53
CA PHE A 50 -1.09 2.24 22.24
C PHE A 50 -0.97 3.20 23.42
N VAL A 51 -0.87 2.66 24.63
CA VAL A 51 -0.81 3.43 25.87
C VAL A 51 0.39 3.00 26.68
N TRP A 52 0.96 3.90 27.47
CA TRP A 52 2.03 3.50 28.38
C TRP A 52 1.47 2.79 29.60
N ALA A 53 2.12 1.69 29.99
CA ALA A 53 1.72 0.91 31.14
C ALA A 53 2.05 1.66 32.44
N GLY A 54 1.03 1.97 33.24
CA GLY A 54 1.20 2.59 34.56
C GLY A 54 1.29 4.11 34.55
N ASN A 55 0.99 4.77 33.44
CA ASN A 55 0.80 6.21 33.39
C ASN A 55 -0.38 6.59 32.46
N ASP A 56 -0.75 7.87 32.46
CA ASP A 56 -1.97 8.36 31.80
C ASP A 56 -1.71 8.95 30.40
N TYR A 57 -0.94 8.26 29.54
CA TYR A 57 -0.57 8.78 28.21
C TYR A 57 -0.85 7.82 27.05
N ILE A 58 -1.25 8.41 25.92
CA ILE A 58 -1.45 7.74 24.63
C ILE A 58 -0.22 7.96 23.75
N ILE A 59 0.34 6.84 23.30
CA ILE A 59 1.49 6.76 22.39
C ILE A 59 1.02 6.97 20.95
N ASP A 60 0.00 6.21 20.55
CA ASP A 60 -0.59 6.25 19.21
C ASP A 60 -2.13 6.14 19.29
N GLY A 61 -2.79 6.83 18.37
CA GLY A 61 -4.24 6.91 18.30
C GLY A 61 -4.84 8.26 18.72
N ALA A 62 -4.05 9.32 18.86
CA ALA A 62 -4.54 10.67 19.17
C ALA A 62 -5.63 11.15 18.18
N GLY A 63 -5.43 10.91 16.87
CA GLY A 63 -6.44 11.19 15.86
C GLY A 63 -7.73 10.37 16.04
N ARG A 64 -7.60 9.09 16.43
CA ARG A 64 -8.75 8.22 16.75
C ARG A 64 -9.52 8.75 17.96
N VAL A 65 -8.85 9.31 18.97
CA VAL A 65 -9.53 9.96 20.11
C VAL A 65 -10.36 11.16 19.63
N LYS A 66 -9.79 12.06 18.83
CA LYS A 66 -10.52 13.22 18.30
C LYS A 66 -11.72 12.79 17.44
N ALA A 67 -11.55 11.79 16.57
CA ALA A 67 -12.64 11.19 15.80
C ALA A 67 -13.76 10.63 16.68
N LEU A 68 -13.42 9.84 17.70
CA LEU A 68 -14.41 9.23 18.60
C LEU A 68 -15.12 10.26 19.49
N LEU A 69 -14.45 11.32 19.91
CA LEU A 69 -15.09 12.44 20.64
C LEU A 69 -16.15 13.12 19.77
N GLU A 70 -15.86 13.36 18.49
CA GLU A 70 -16.86 13.91 17.57
C GLU A 70 -18.00 12.93 17.31
N LEU A 71 -17.72 11.63 17.18
CA LEU A 71 -18.76 10.61 17.03
C LEU A 71 -19.66 10.51 18.26
N GLU A 72 -19.08 10.56 19.47
CA GLU A 72 -19.83 10.62 20.73
C GLU A 72 -20.72 11.87 20.78
N ALA A 73 -20.20 13.04 20.36
CA ALA A 73 -20.97 14.27 20.27
C ALA A 73 -22.09 14.21 19.20
N GLU A 74 -21.92 13.42 18.14
CA GLU A 74 -22.96 13.08 17.15
C GLU A 74 -24.00 12.07 17.67
N GLY A 75 -23.81 11.53 18.88
CA GLY A 75 -24.72 10.58 19.53
C GLY A 75 -24.36 9.10 19.32
N GLU A 76 -23.18 8.79 18.77
CA GLU A 76 -22.72 7.41 18.68
C GLU A 76 -22.36 6.85 20.05
N LEU A 77 -22.84 5.64 20.32
CA LEU A 77 -22.42 4.87 21.48
C LEU A 77 -21.04 4.26 21.23
N ILE A 78 -20.06 4.70 22.01
CA ILE A 78 -18.68 4.21 21.95
C ILE A 78 -18.49 3.09 23.00
N PRO A 79 -18.18 1.85 22.60
CA PRO A 79 -17.98 0.75 23.53
C PRO A 79 -16.63 0.85 24.25
N SER A 80 -16.31 -0.14 25.09
CA SER A 80 -14.91 -0.37 25.49
C SER A 80 -14.06 -0.69 24.26
N LEU A 81 -12.90 -0.06 24.17
CA LEU A 81 -12.03 -0.14 23.00
C LEU A 81 -10.72 -0.87 23.33
N PRO A 82 -10.13 -1.54 22.33
CA PRO A 82 -8.91 -2.32 22.50
C PRO A 82 -7.70 -1.41 22.73
N ILE A 83 -6.85 -1.81 23.67
CA ILE A 83 -5.61 -1.14 24.02
C ILE A 83 -4.44 -2.13 24.03
N VAL A 84 -3.25 -1.61 23.71
CA VAL A 84 -1.98 -2.30 23.90
C VAL A 84 -1.16 -1.47 24.87
N SER A 85 -0.86 -2.06 26.03
CA SER A 85 -0.05 -1.41 27.07
C SER A 85 1.44 -1.65 26.80
N ILE A 86 2.20 -0.59 26.53
CA ILE A 86 3.65 -0.64 26.32
C ILE A 86 4.36 -0.20 27.60
N ARG A 87 5.32 -0.99 28.07
CA ARG A 87 6.14 -0.64 29.24
C ARG A 87 7.36 0.18 28.81
N ALA A 88 7.66 1.23 29.55
CA ALA A 88 8.97 1.87 29.54
C ALA A 88 9.48 2.08 30.97
N THR A 89 10.75 2.43 31.11
CA THR A 89 11.41 2.63 32.40
C THR A 89 11.11 4.00 33.02
N ASP A 90 10.95 5.01 32.18
CA ASP A 90 10.78 6.41 32.56
C ASP A 90 10.19 7.24 31.40
N MET A 91 9.92 8.52 31.66
CA MET A 91 9.34 9.47 30.71
C MET A 91 10.21 9.72 29.46
N GLU A 92 11.54 9.53 29.55
CA GLU A 92 12.43 9.70 28.41
C GLU A 92 12.31 8.51 27.45
N ALA A 93 12.38 7.29 27.98
CA ALA A 93 12.17 6.07 27.22
C ALA A 93 10.76 6.05 26.58
N ASP A 94 9.76 6.51 27.32
CA ASP A 94 8.40 6.77 26.85
C ASP A 94 8.39 7.67 25.59
N LYS A 95 9.03 8.84 25.65
CA LYS A 95 9.14 9.75 24.50
C LYS A 95 9.89 9.13 23.31
N GLN A 96 10.95 8.37 23.57
CA GLN A 96 11.67 7.66 22.52
C GLN A 96 10.77 6.65 21.80
N LEU A 97 9.90 5.94 22.53
CA LEU A 97 8.91 5.03 21.93
C LEU A 97 7.92 5.77 21.02
N VAL A 98 7.47 6.96 21.41
CA VAL A 98 6.60 7.80 20.55
C VAL A 98 7.31 8.22 19.27
N LEU A 99 8.59 8.61 19.36
CA LEU A 99 9.41 8.97 18.20
C LEU A 99 9.61 7.77 17.27
N MET A 100 9.90 6.58 17.83
CA MET A 100 10.05 5.36 17.05
C MET A 100 8.75 4.93 16.38
N ALA A 101 7.63 4.91 17.12
CA ALA A 101 6.31 4.59 16.56
C ALA A 101 5.83 5.61 15.51
N SER A 102 6.30 6.85 15.62
CA SER A 102 6.01 7.90 14.66
C SER A 102 6.94 7.93 13.46
N SER A 103 8.07 7.21 13.53
CA SER A 103 9.07 7.15 12.46
C SER A 103 8.53 6.32 11.31
N ARG A 104 8.58 6.89 10.10
CA ARG A 104 8.21 6.16 8.89
C ARG A 104 9.43 5.35 8.45
N HIS A 105 9.30 4.03 8.48
CA HIS A 105 10.28 3.12 7.90
C HIS A 105 9.70 2.52 6.62
N GLY A 106 10.40 2.72 5.49
CA GLY A 106 9.94 2.29 4.19
C GLY A 106 8.94 3.26 3.56
N ASP A 107 9.02 3.37 2.24
CA ASP A 107 8.14 4.19 1.42
C ASP A 107 7.21 3.30 0.59
N ILE A 108 5.96 3.74 0.46
CA ILE A 108 5.05 3.15 -0.52
C ILE A 108 5.47 3.72 -1.87
N THR A 109 5.75 2.87 -2.84
CA THR A 109 5.97 3.28 -4.23
C THR A 109 4.65 3.16 -5.01
N GLN A 110 4.51 3.91 -6.10
CA GLN A 110 3.34 3.79 -7.00
C GLN A 110 3.13 2.33 -7.44
N GLU A 111 4.21 1.66 -7.87
CA GLU A 111 4.18 0.23 -8.24
C GLU A 111 3.68 -0.66 -7.10
N SER A 112 4.19 -0.47 -5.87
CA SER A 112 3.73 -1.29 -4.72
C SER A 112 2.29 -0.99 -4.31
N PHE A 113 1.82 0.24 -4.55
CA PHE A 113 0.44 0.63 -4.30
C PHE A 113 -0.48 -0.02 -5.34
N ASP A 114 -0.18 0.14 -6.63
CA ASP A 114 -0.98 -0.43 -7.73
C ASP A 114 -1.10 -1.95 -7.60
N LEU A 115 0.02 -2.64 -7.32
CA LEU A 115 0.02 -4.09 -7.09
C LEU A 115 -0.83 -4.51 -5.88
N PHE A 116 -0.91 -3.67 -4.84
CA PHE A 116 -1.67 -3.98 -3.64
C PHE A 116 -3.18 -3.75 -3.81
N ILE A 117 -3.57 -2.83 -4.70
CA ILE A 117 -4.98 -2.49 -4.91
C ILE A 117 -5.64 -3.22 -6.09
N ASP A 118 -4.89 -4.05 -6.82
CA ASP A 118 -5.35 -4.76 -8.03
C ASP A 118 -6.62 -5.60 -7.83
N ASP A 119 -6.83 -6.13 -6.62
CA ASP A 119 -7.97 -6.99 -6.26
C ASP A 119 -8.99 -6.32 -5.32
N ILE A 120 -8.93 -5.00 -5.13
CA ILE A 120 -9.86 -4.26 -4.27
C ILE A 120 -10.60 -3.14 -5.03
N ASP A 121 -11.84 -2.89 -4.63
CA ASP A 121 -12.58 -1.70 -5.06
C ASP A 121 -12.05 -0.46 -4.33
N TYR A 122 -11.05 0.20 -4.94
CA TYR A 122 -10.42 1.40 -4.39
C TYR A 122 -11.43 2.53 -4.16
N ASP A 123 -12.36 2.73 -5.11
CA ASP A 123 -13.35 3.80 -5.04
C ASP A 123 -14.25 3.64 -3.81
N ALA A 124 -14.62 2.42 -3.45
CA ALA A 124 -15.42 2.13 -2.25
C ALA A 124 -14.74 2.53 -0.92
N ILE A 125 -13.40 2.53 -0.88
CA ILE A 125 -12.61 2.83 0.33
C ILE A 125 -11.89 4.18 0.32
N SER A 126 -11.81 4.85 -0.84
CA SER A 126 -11.03 6.08 -1.07
C SER A 126 -11.33 7.22 -0.08
N ASP A 127 -12.57 7.34 0.39
CA ASP A 127 -13.01 8.35 1.39
C ASP A 127 -12.61 8.03 2.85
N SER A 128 -12.08 6.83 3.08
CA SER A 128 -11.71 6.29 4.40
C SER A 128 -10.19 6.10 4.56
N ILE A 129 -9.43 6.46 3.53
CA ILE A 129 -7.96 6.43 3.49
C ILE A 129 -7.42 7.82 3.19
N ASN A 130 -6.19 8.09 3.60
CA ASN A 130 -5.47 9.32 3.28
C ASN A 130 -4.06 8.95 2.78
N LEU A 131 -4.01 8.40 1.57
CA LEU A 131 -2.78 8.04 0.87
C LEU A 131 -2.64 8.96 -0.35
N ASP A 132 -1.44 9.51 -0.56
CA ASP A 132 -1.15 10.40 -1.68
C ASP A 132 -0.82 9.61 -2.96
N PHE A 133 -1.72 8.72 -3.39
CA PHE A 133 -1.60 7.88 -4.58
C PHE A 133 -2.93 7.83 -5.33
N GLU A 134 -2.86 7.69 -6.65
CA GLU A 134 -4.00 7.43 -7.51
C GLU A 134 -3.77 6.08 -8.22
N PRO A 135 -4.79 5.21 -8.33
CA PRO A 135 -4.67 3.99 -9.11
C PRO A 135 -4.24 4.30 -10.53
N LEU A 136 -3.30 3.52 -11.08
CA LEU A 136 -3.07 3.56 -12.52
C LEU A 136 -4.39 3.24 -13.22
N ALA A 137 -4.90 4.20 -14.00
CA ALA A 137 -5.98 3.96 -14.93
C ALA A 137 -5.46 2.98 -15.98
N VAL A 138 -5.66 1.69 -15.75
CA VAL A 138 -5.65 0.73 -16.85
C VAL A 138 -6.87 1.11 -17.67
N GLU A 139 -6.67 1.86 -18.75
CA GLU A 139 -7.61 1.83 -19.85
C GLU A 139 -7.67 0.35 -20.25
N VAL A 140 -8.67 -0.35 -19.72
CA VAL A 140 -9.16 -1.57 -20.34
C VAL A 140 -9.68 -1.08 -21.69
N LEU A 141 -8.76 -1.01 -22.66
CA LEU A 141 -9.13 -0.91 -24.04
C LEU A 141 -10.02 -2.13 -24.25
N GLU A 142 -11.32 -1.89 -24.39
CA GLU A 142 -12.21 -2.91 -24.91
C GLU A 142 -11.50 -3.47 -26.14
N PRO A 143 -11.27 -4.79 -26.19
CA PRO A 143 -10.57 -5.37 -27.32
C PRO A 143 -11.33 -4.93 -28.58
N LEU A 144 -10.65 -4.14 -29.43
CA LEU A 144 -11.24 -3.55 -30.62
C LEU A 144 -11.62 -4.62 -31.66
N THR A 145 -11.20 -5.86 -31.41
CA THR A 145 -11.38 -7.05 -32.23
C THR A 145 -11.63 -8.26 -31.32
N ASP A 146 -12.18 -9.33 -31.88
CA ASP A 146 -12.28 -10.63 -31.20
C ASP A 146 -10.88 -11.12 -30.79
N GLU A 147 -10.74 -11.85 -29.67
CA GLU A 147 -9.46 -12.41 -29.20
C GLU A 147 -8.87 -13.43 -30.21
N ASP A 148 -9.74 -14.06 -31.00
CA ASP A 148 -9.37 -14.99 -32.07
C ASP A 148 -9.18 -14.33 -33.45
N ASP A 149 -9.41 -13.01 -33.58
CA ASP A 149 -9.28 -12.29 -34.85
C ASP A 149 -7.81 -11.96 -35.15
N VAL A 150 -7.10 -12.97 -35.66
CA VAL A 150 -5.72 -12.81 -36.14
C VAL A 150 -5.76 -12.19 -37.54
N PRO A 151 -5.18 -10.99 -37.76
CA PRO A 151 -5.11 -10.41 -39.09
C PRO A 151 -4.33 -11.34 -40.02
N GLU A 152 -4.77 -11.43 -41.29
CA GLU A 152 -4.01 -12.20 -42.28
C GLU A 152 -2.55 -11.72 -42.30
N PRO A 153 -1.57 -12.63 -42.31
CA PRO A 153 -0.18 -12.25 -42.37
C PRO A 153 0.04 -11.39 -43.62
N PRO A 154 0.87 -10.33 -43.52
CA PRO A 154 1.11 -9.45 -44.65
C PRO A 154 1.65 -10.27 -45.83
N LYS A 155 1.18 -9.96 -47.05
CA LYS A 155 1.61 -10.66 -48.28
C LYS A 155 3.13 -10.66 -48.46
N GLU A 156 3.79 -9.62 -47.96
CA GLU A 156 5.24 -9.52 -47.93
C GLU A 156 5.70 -9.35 -46.47
N ALA A 157 6.49 -10.31 -45.99
CA ALA A 157 7.12 -10.22 -44.69
C ALA A 157 8.17 -9.09 -44.70
N VAL A 158 8.10 -8.22 -43.69
CA VAL A 158 9.10 -7.15 -43.50
C VAL A 158 10.46 -7.76 -43.14
N SER A 159 10.46 -8.80 -42.32
CA SER A 159 11.67 -9.55 -41.96
C SER A 159 12.00 -10.60 -42.99
N LYS A 160 13.25 -10.59 -43.46
CA LYS A 160 13.79 -11.58 -44.40
C LYS A 160 14.87 -12.41 -43.72
N LEU A 161 14.99 -13.66 -44.16
CA LEU A 161 16.05 -14.54 -43.67
C LEU A 161 17.41 -13.88 -43.88
N GLY A 162 18.19 -13.80 -42.81
CA GLY A 162 19.47 -13.11 -42.80
C GLY A 162 19.43 -11.70 -42.18
N ASP A 163 18.27 -11.09 -42.00
CA ASP A 163 18.17 -9.73 -41.47
C ASP A 163 18.56 -9.68 -39.99
N VAL A 164 19.36 -8.68 -39.62
CA VAL A 164 19.78 -8.42 -38.23
C VAL A 164 19.29 -7.05 -37.81
N TYR A 165 18.48 -7.02 -36.76
CA TYR A 165 17.93 -5.83 -36.13
C TYR A 165 18.78 -5.46 -34.90
N GLN A 166 19.15 -4.17 -34.81
CA GLN A 166 19.82 -3.61 -33.64
C GLN A 166 18.79 -2.95 -32.71
N LEU A 167 18.66 -3.46 -31.50
CA LEU A 167 17.69 -3.04 -30.47
C LEU A 167 18.46 -2.51 -29.24
N GLY A 168 19.00 -1.30 -29.33
CA GLY A 168 19.87 -0.75 -28.29
C GLY A 168 21.15 -1.59 -28.16
N ASN A 169 21.39 -2.18 -26.98
CA ASN A 169 22.51 -3.09 -26.75
C ASN A 169 22.26 -4.53 -27.23
N HIS A 170 21.06 -4.84 -27.68
CA HIS A 170 20.66 -6.20 -28.10
C HIS A 170 20.61 -6.32 -29.62
N ARG A 171 20.82 -7.54 -30.12
CA ARG A 171 20.70 -7.89 -31.54
C ARG A 171 19.71 -9.03 -31.72
N LEU A 172 18.86 -8.93 -32.72
CA LEU A 172 17.86 -9.92 -33.08
C LEU A 172 18.03 -10.26 -34.57
N MET A 173 18.04 -11.54 -34.94
CA MET A 173 18.16 -11.97 -36.33
C MET A 173 16.96 -12.81 -36.74
N CYS A 174 16.49 -12.63 -37.97
CA CYS A 174 15.63 -13.60 -38.64
C CYS A 174 16.53 -14.66 -39.28
N GLY A 175 16.73 -15.79 -38.59
CA GLY A 175 17.70 -16.83 -38.98
C GLY A 175 17.39 -18.18 -38.33
N ASP A 176 18.22 -19.17 -38.60
CA ASP A 176 18.15 -20.50 -38.00
C ASP A 176 19.16 -20.61 -36.84
N ALA A 177 18.65 -20.76 -35.62
CA ALA A 177 19.49 -20.91 -34.42
C ALA A 177 20.32 -22.21 -34.41
N THR A 178 20.02 -23.18 -35.29
CA THR A 178 20.80 -24.40 -35.48
C THR A 178 21.90 -24.26 -36.54
N SER A 179 21.87 -23.18 -37.33
CA SER A 179 22.85 -22.88 -38.36
C SER A 179 24.02 -22.09 -37.77
N ILE A 180 25.22 -22.67 -37.79
CA ILE A 180 26.43 -22.01 -37.27
C ILE A 180 26.72 -20.69 -38.00
N THR A 181 26.41 -20.60 -39.30
CA THR A 181 26.66 -19.38 -40.08
C THR A 181 25.74 -18.24 -39.67
N ASP A 182 24.49 -18.55 -39.29
CA ASP A 182 23.52 -17.55 -38.85
C ASP A 182 23.87 -17.07 -37.44
N VAL A 183 24.25 -18.01 -36.56
CA VAL A 183 24.74 -17.68 -35.21
C VAL A 183 25.97 -16.79 -35.30
N GLU A 184 26.98 -17.14 -36.11
CA GLU A 184 28.19 -16.32 -36.27
C GLU A 184 27.86 -14.89 -36.76
N LYS A 185 26.91 -14.76 -37.69
CA LYS A 185 26.44 -13.47 -38.20
C LYS A 185 25.72 -12.65 -37.12
N LEU A 186 24.82 -13.29 -36.36
CA LEU A 186 24.11 -12.66 -35.24
C LEU A 186 25.08 -12.24 -34.13
N MET A 187 26.18 -12.97 -33.94
CA MET A 187 27.14 -12.72 -32.86
C MET A 187 28.22 -11.69 -33.22
N ASP A 188 28.41 -11.32 -34.50
CA ASP A 188 29.42 -10.36 -35.01
C ASP A 188 30.79 -10.51 -34.35
N GLY A 189 31.31 -11.74 -34.39
CA GLY A 189 32.63 -12.09 -33.85
C GLY A 189 32.70 -12.26 -32.34
N GLN A 190 31.61 -12.04 -31.60
CA GLN A 190 31.54 -12.30 -30.16
C GLN A 190 31.05 -13.73 -29.88
N LYS A 191 31.19 -14.20 -28.63
CA LYS A 191 30.68 -15.51 -28.18
C LYS A 191 29.55 -15.32 -27.18
N ALA A 192 28.55 -16.19 -27.25
CA ALA A 192 27.46 -16.19 -26.29
C ALA A 192 28.02 -16.61 -24.92
N GLU A 193 27.64 -15.87 -23.90
CA GLU A 193 27.93 -16.23 -22.52
C GLU A 193 26.84 -17.18 -22.03
N LEU A 194 27.26 -18.30 -21.43
CA LEU A 194 26.34 -19.25 -20.81
C LEU A 194 26.02 -18.73 -19.40
N ILE A 195 24.76 -18.36 -19.16
CA ILE A 195 24.29 -18.05 -17.81
C ILE A 195 23.83 -19.38 -17.19
N ASN A 196 24.52 -19.81 -16.13
CA ASN A 196 24.08 -20.91 -15.28
C ASN A 196 23.55 -20.30 -13.98
N ASP A 197 22.27 -20.50 -13.70
CA ASP A 197 21.66 -20.22 -12.39
C ASP A 197 21.99 -21.32 -11.36
#